data_AF-A0A2N7K1S6-F1
#
_entry.id   AF-A0A2N7K1S6-F1
#
_cell.length_a   1.000
_cell.length_b   1.000
_cell.length_c   1.000
_cell.angle_alpha   90.00
_cell.angle_beta   90.00
_cell.angle_gamma   90.00
#
_symmetry.space_group_name_H-M   'P 1'
#
loop_
_entity.id
_entity.type
_entity.pdbx_description
1 polymer ?
#
loop_
_entity_poly.entity_id
_entity_poly.type
_entity_poly.pdbx_seq_one_letter_code
_entity_poly.pdbx_strand_id
1 'polypeptide(L)' 'MAEGPLINDELFKRLSVMYPNVKVRVRYGTNNQLEIFAKKDEKKTANRIIEEAFNEADEWLLQE' A
#
# COMPACT_ATOMS: atom_id res chain seq x y z
N MET A 1 13.41 -3.65 16.93
CA MET A 1 12.74 -2.63 16.10
C MET A 1 11.46 -3.30 15.63
N ALA A 2 10.29 -2.71 15.85
CA ALA A 2 9.05 -3.36 15.47
C ALA A 2 8.99 -3.39 13.94
N GLU A 3 9.20 -4.56 13.36
CA GLU A 3 9.00 -4.79 11.93
C GLU A 3 7.53 -4.53 11.65
N GLY A 4 7.23 -3.40 10.99
CA GLY A 4 5.91 -3.18 10.44
C GLY A 4 5.59 -4.30 9.45
N PRO A 5 4.32 -4.62 9.21
CA PRO A 5 3.98 -5.59 8.19
C PRO A 5 4.60 -5.13 6.86
N LEU A 6 5.37 -6.00 6.18
CA LEU A 6 6.16 -5.69 4.97
C LEU A 6 5.35 -4.92 3.91
N ILE A 7 4.06 -5.24 3.81
CA ILE A 7 3.09 -4.55 2.94
C ILE A 7 2.92 -3.05 3.27
N ASN A 8 3.01 -2.64 4.53
CA ASN A 8 2.88 -1.24 4.93
C ASN A 8 4.04 -0.40 4.42
N ASP A 9 5.27 -0.90 4.52
CA ASP A 9 6.46 -0.22 4.01
C ASP A 9 6.47 -0.17 2.48
N GLU A 10 6.10 -1.26 1.81
CA GLU A 10 6.05 -1.29 0.34
C GLU A 10 4.97 -0.36 -0.22
N LEU A 11 3.76 -0.40 0.35
CA LEU A 11 2.69 0.53 -0.03
C LEU A 11 3.08 1.97 0.27
N PHE A 12 3.71 2.24 1.41
CA PHE A 12 4.20 3.57 1.75
C PHE A 12 5.26 4.05 0.76
N LYS A 13 6.25 3.21 0.44
CA LYS A 13 7.31 3.52 -0.53
C LYS A 13 6.75 3.88 -1.90
N ARG A 14 5.87 3.05 -2.46
CA ARG A 14 5.24 3.29 -3.77
C ARG A 14 4.35 4.52 -3.77
N LEU A 15 3.50 4.67 -2.75
CA LEU A 15 2.57 5.81 -2.68
C LEU A 15 3.30 7.12 -2.36
N SER A 16 4.39 7.09 -1.60
CA SER A 16 5.15 8.30 -1.23
C SER A 16 5.84 8.96 -2.43
N VAL A 17 6.09 8.22 -3.52
CA VAL A 17 6.64 8.79 -4.78
C VAL A 17 5.67 9.77 -5.41
N MET A 18 4.37 9.47 -5.38
CA MET A 18 3.32 10.35 -5.91
C MET A 18 2.72 11.28 -4.86
N TYR A 19 2.65 10.83 -3.62
CA TYR A 19 1.96 11.50 -2.53
C TYR A 19 2.91 11.66 -1.34
N PRO A 20 3.68 12.77 -1.27
CA PRO A 20 4.70 12.95 -0.23
C PRO A 20 4.15 13.01 1.21
N ASN A 21 2.83 13.22 1.37
CA ASN A 21 2.14 13.23 2.66
C ASN A 21 1.21 12.01 2.86
N VAL A 22 1.46 10.91 2.14
CA VAL A 22 0.65 9.69 2.28
C VAL A 22 0.72 9.13 3.69
N LYS A 23 -0.41 8.62 4.18
CA LYS A 23 -0.48 7.85 5.42
C LYS A 23 -1.03 6.48 5.10
N VAL A 24 -0.19 5.46 5.24
CA VAL A 24 -0.59 4.05 5.09
C VAL A 24 -0.79 3.48 6.48
N ARG A 25 -1.87 2.70 6.65
CA ARG A 25 -2.15 2.01 7.89
C ARG A 25 -2.74 0.64 7.58
N VAL A 26 -1.93 -0.39 7.82
CA VAL A 26 -2.38 -1.79 7.73
C VAL A 26 -2.79 -2.26 9.11
N ARG A 27 -3.94 -2.93 9.20
CA ARG A 27 -4.42 -3.57 10.43
C ARG A 27 -4.92 -4.97 10.13
N TYR A 28 -4.71 -5.89 11.06
CA TYR A 28 -5.37 -7.19 11.04
C TYR A 28 -6.85 -6.99 11.40
N GLY A 29 -7.74 -7.56 10.60
CA GLY A 29 -9.18 -7.51 10.79
C GLY A 29 -9.81 -8.80 10.31
N THR A 30 -11.08 -8.99 10.66
CA THR A 30 -11.88 -10.16 10.23
C THR A 30 -12.30 -10.08 8.76
N ASN A 31 -12.19 -8.91 8.12
CA ASN A 31 -12.59 -8.70 6.75
C ASN A 31 -11.51 -7.97 5.95
N ASN A 32 -11.40 -8.27 4.66
CA ASN A 32 -10.46 -7.59 3.77
C ASN A 32 -11.10 -6.30 3.22
N GLN A 33 -10.68 -5.15 3.74
CA GLN A 33 -11.22 -3.85 3.36
C GLN A 33 -10.10 -2.87 3.01
N LEU A 34 -10.24 -2.22 1.85
CA LEU A 34 -9.34 -1.16 1.39
C LEU A 34 -10.10 0.18 1.35
N GLU A 35 -9.65 1.14 2.14
CA GLU A 35 -10.18 2.50 2.15
C GLU A 35 -9.11 3.50 1.70
N ILE A 36 -9.41 4.25 0.63
CA ILE A 36 -8.53 5.28 0.09
C ILE A 36 -9.21 6.64 0.25
N PHE A 37 -8.62 7.48 1.09
CA PHE A 37 -9.05 8.85 1.33
C PHE A 37 -8.25 9.81 0.42
N ALA A 38 -8.70 9.98 -0.82
CA ALA A 38 -8.10 10.88 -1.81
C ALA A 38 -9.19 11.47 -2.73
N LYS A 39 -8.83 12.45 -3.60
CA LYS A 39 -9.77 12.95 -4.61
C LYS A 39 -10.13 11.84 -5.60
N LYS A 40 -11.25 12.00 -6.33
CA LYS A 40 -11.78 10.98 -7.26
C LYS A 40 -10.72 10.46 -8.25
N ASP A 41 -9.93 11.36 -8.84
CA ASP A 41 -8.88 11.01 -9.79
C ASP A 41 -7.71 10.29 -9.11
N GLU A 42 -7.25 10.81 -7.97
CA GLU A 42 -6.16 10.24 -7.17
C GLU A 42 -6.50 8.84 -6.64
N LYS A 43 -7.77 8.62 -6.28
CA LYS A 43 -8.27 7.33 -5.79
C LYS A 43 -8.08 6.22 -6.83
N LYS A 44 -8.38 6.48 -8.11
CA LYS A 44 -8.17 5.49 -9.18
C LYS A 44 -6.69 5.14 -9.32
N THR A 45 -5.83 6.14 -9.31
CA THR A 45 -4.40 5.93 -9.46
C THR A 45 -3.79 5.22 -8.25
N ALA A 46 -4.18 5.60 -7.03
CA ALA A 46 -3.74 4.92 -5.82
C ALA A 46 -4.21 3.46 -5.80
N ASN A 47 -5.46 3.18 -6.22
CA ASN A 47 -5.96 1.82 -6.30
C ASN A 47 -5.15 0.97 -7.29
N ARG A 48 -4.79 1.54 -8.44
CA ARG A 48 -3.94 0.86 -9.42
C ARG A 48 -2.55 0.54 -8.87
N ILE A 49 -1.91 1.48 -8.16
CA ILE A 49 -0.61 1.26 -7.52
C ILE A 49 -0.68 0.13 -6.48
N ILE A 50 -1.76 0.10 -5.69
CA ILE A 50 -1.97 -0.95 -4.69
C ILE A 50 -2.16 -2.30 -5.39
N GLU A 51 -3.01 -2.38 -6.42
CA GLU A 51 -3.18 -3.61 -7.21
C GLU A 51 -1.88 -4.10 -7.84
N GLU A 52 -1.08 -3.19 -8.41
CA GLU A 52 0.26 -3.51 -8.95
C GLU A 52 1.17 -4.06 -7.84
N ALA A 53 1.18 -3.44 -6.65
CA ALA A 53 1.93 -3.96 -5.51
C ALA A 53 1.46 -5.35 -5.09
N PHE A 54 0.16 -5.63 -5.07
CA PHE A 54 -0.32 -6.97 -4.75
C PHE A 54 0.00 -8.00 -5.84
N ASN A 55 -0.04 -7.62 -7.12
CA ASN A 55 0.33 -8.52 -8.22
C ASN A 55 1.83 -8.83 -8.24
N GLU A 56 2.67 -7.87 -7.86
CA GLU A 56 4.12 -8.03 -7.75
C GLU A 56 4.54 -8.60 -6.38
N ALA A 57 3.59 -9.08 -5.56
CA ALA A 57 3.87 -9.60 -4.21
C ALA A 57 4.91 -10.71 -4.22
N ASP A 58 4.90 -11.60 -5.21
CA ASP A 58 5.94 -12.62 -5.35
C ASP A 58 7.36 -12.04 -5.51
N GLU A 59 7.52 -10.85 -6.08
CA GLU A 59 8.84 -10.24 -6.31
C GLU A 59 9.35 -9.46 -5.09
N TRP A 60 8.51 -8.67 -4.42
CA TRP A 60 8.95 -7.84 -3.29
C TRP A 60 8.78 -8.52 -1.93
N LEU A 61 7.89 -9.51 -1.79
CA LEU A 61 7.70 -10.24 -0.53
C LEU A 61 8.78 -11.31 -0.31
N LEU A 62 9.38 -11.82 -1.38
CA LEU A 62 10.42 -12.86 -1.35
C LEU A 62 11.85 -12.32 -1.39
N GLN A 63 12.06 -10.99 -1.29
CA GLN A 63 13.42 -10.44 -1.13
C GLN A 63 13.93 -10.72 0.28
N GLU A 64 14.51 -11.92 0.47
CA GLU A 64 15.40 -12.27 1.59
C GLU A 64 16.70 -11.46 1.60
#